data_AF-A0A1I2I908-F1
#
_entry.id   AF-A0A1I2I908-F1
#
_cell.length_a   1.000
_cell.length_b   1.000
_cell.length_c   1.000
_cell.angle_alpha   90.00
_cell.angle_beta   90.00
_cell.angle_gamma   90.00
#
_symmetry.space_group_name_H-M   'P 1'
#
loop_
_entity.id
_entity.type
_entity.pdbx_description
1 polymer ?
#
loop_
_entity_poly.entity_id
_entity_poly.type
_entity_poly.pdbx_seq_one_letter_code
_entity_poly.pdbx_strand_id
1 'polypeptide(L)'
;MNNLILKKCALLLLLSSCLFVACENKKKTSSQTQDSTQIADEDPWANVELEDENDPFRGLTLDKKLDAILDSIDIQWYAWNKNDDERNANIGVFIQELAKLPKHNKAALDSVKMLHQRALELKLTQANLSDSKRIDDYDANTELLMAKLTSLMQNTPQIEKCKPCRNLFSQIKNADENEFILRKTYDDNVFILNEVLTKEKNNIEKLGDKYKSIKPFPHFTIIVQ
;
A
#
# COMPACT_ATOMS: atom_id res chain seq x y z
N MET A 1 -5.78 -5.16 45.53
CA MET A 1 -5.10 -6.26 46.25
C MET A 1 -6.07 -7.42 46.33
N ASN A 2 -5.60 -8.66 46.05
CA ASN A 2 -6.34 -9.93 45.93
C ASN A 2 -7.01 -10.10 44.54
N ASN A 3 -6.82 -11.15 43.74
CA ASN A 3 -6.29 -12.49 43.96
C ASN A 3 -5.49 -12.99 42.74
N LEU A 4 -4.32 -13.55 43.06
CA LEU A 4 -3.58 -14.56 42.30
C LEU A 4 -4.35 -15.90 42.46
N ILE A 5 -4.38 -16.79 41.44
CA ILE A 5 -4.18 -18.27 41.55
C ILE A 5 -4.82 -19.11 40.42
N LEU A 6 -3.95 -19.92 39.77
CA LEU A 6 -4.15 -21.26 39.14
C LEU A 6 -4.96 -21.31 37.81
N LYS A 7 -4.65 -22.16 36.81
CA LYS A 7 -3.87 -23.42 36.76
C LYS A 7 -3.52 -23.78 35.30
N LYS A 8 -2.38 -24.46 35.13
CA LYS A 8 -1.91 -25.14 33.92
C LYS A 8 -2.78 -26.36 33.56
N CYS A 9 -2.94 -26.66 32.27
CA CYS A 9 -3.18 -28.01 31.70
C CYS A 9 -2.64 -28.03 30.26
N ALA A 10 -1.59 -28.82 30.00
CA ALA A 10 -1.61 -30.08 29.22
C ALA A 10 -1.50 -29.83 27.70
N LEU A 11 -0.37 -30.05 27.01
CA LEU A 11 0.43 -31.27 26.80
C LEU A 11 -0.37 -32.43 26.18
N LEU A 12 -0.18 -32.65 24.86
CA LEU A 12 0.01 -33.92 24.11
C LEU A 12 -0.31 -33.67 22.62
N LEU A 13 0.67 -33.71 21.71
CA LEU A 13 1.17 -34.86 20.91
C LEU A 13 0.21 -35.34 19.80
N LEU A 14 0.72 -35.35 18.56
CA LEU A 14 0.70 -36.41 17.52
C LEU A 14 1.06 -35.76 16.15
N LEU A 15 2.28 -35.91 15.63
CA LEU A 15 2.72 -36.97 14.71
C LEU A 15 1.72 -37.28 13.59
N SER A 16 2.01 -36.83 12.37
CA SER A 16 1.63 -37.58 11.16
C SER A 16 2.59 -37.27 10.02
N SER A 17 3.44 -38.25 9.78
CA SER A 17 4.34 -38.39 8.64
C SER A 17 3.53 -38.70 7.38
N CYS A 18 3.81 -38.02 6.27
CA CYS A 18 3.53 -38.53 4.93
C CYS A 18 4.77 -38.33 4.05
N LEU A 19 5.55 -39.41 3.95
CA LEU A 19 6.52 -39.66 2.90
C LEU A 19 5.74 -40.09 1.64
N PHE A 20 5.93 -39.39 0.53
CA PHE A 20 5.67 -39.89 -0.83
C PHE A 20 6.95 -39.63 -1.62
N VAL A 21 7.82 -40.64 -1.75
CA VAL A 21 7.88 -41.62 -2.85
C VAL A 21 8.23 -40.95 -4.19
N ALA A 22 9.46 -41.24 -4.61
CA ALA A 22 10.07 -40.90 -5.88
C ALA A 22 9.46 -41.68 -7.05
N CYS A 23 9.45 -41.05 -8.23
CA CYS A 23 9.49 -41.74 -9.52
C CYS A 23 10.50 -41.02 -10.42
N GLU A 24 11.68 -41.62 -10.55
CA GLU A 24 12.60 -41.39 -11.66
C GLU A 24 11.93 -41.85 -12.96
N ASN A 25 12.09 -41.09 -14.05
CA ASN A 25 11.93 -41.65 -15.38
C ASN A 25 13.02 -41.14 -16.32
N LYS A 26 14.04 -41.98 -16.50
CA LYS A 26 15.09 -41.84 -17.52
C LYS A 26 14.50 -42.17 -18.88
N LYS A 27 14.50 -41.21 -19.80
CA LYS A 27 14.53 -41.51 -21.25
C LYS A 27 15.84 -40.97 -21.82
N LYS A 28 16.76 -41.91 -22.10
CA LYS A 28 17.84 -41.74 -23.07
C LYS A 28 17.21 -41.75 -24.45
N THR A 29 17.36 -40.67 -25.20
CA THR A 29 17.30 -40.71 -26.65
C THR A 29 18.66 -40.26 -27.16
N SER A 30 19.43 -41.22 -27.63
CA SER A 30 20.59 -41.00 -28.49
C SER A 30 20.10 -40.65 -29.89
N SER A 31 20.56 -39.52 -30.43
CA SER A 31 20.70 -39.35 -31.87
C SER A 31 21.97 -38.56 -32.15
N GLN A 32 22.72 -39.09 -33.10
CA GLN A 32 24.00 -38.64 -33.62
C GLN A 32 23.93 -37.28 -34.34
N THR A 33 25.03 -36.54 -34.19
CA THR A 33 25.81 -35.85 -35.23
C THR A 33 25.07 -34.97 -36.24
N GLN A 34 25.33 -33.67 -36.17
CA GLN A 34 25.89 -32.96 -37.33
C GLN A 34 26.67 -31.72 -36.88
N ASP A 35 27.98 -31.80 -37.09
CA ASP A 35 28.91 -30.69 -37.15
C ASP A 35 28.57 -29.89 -38.41
N SER A 36 27.97 -28.72 -38.20
CA SER A 36 27.94 -27.64 -39.16
C SER A 36 28.22 -26.36 -38.40
N THR A 37 29.48 -25.95 -38.41
CA THR A 37 29.87 -24.58 -38.08
C THR A 37 29.29 -23.69 -39.19
N GLN A 38 28.01 -23.34 -39.05
CA GLN A 38 27.45 -22.15 -39.67
C GLN A 38 27.86 -21.00 -38.76
N ILE A 39 28.77 -20.18 -39.28
CA ILE A 39 28.95 -18.81 -38.81
C ILE A 39 27.61 -18.15 -39.12
N ALA A 40 26.68 -18.21 -38.16
CA ALA A 40 25.53 -17.35 -38.16
C ALA A 40 26.11 -15.94 -38.04
N ASP A 41 25.84 -15.11 -39.05
CA ASP A 41 26.01 -13.67 -38.94
C ASP A 41 25.15 -13.25 -37.74
N GLU A 42 25.76 -13.17 -36.56
CA GLU A 42 25.15 -12.61 -35.37
C GLU A 42 24.82 -11.17 -35.72
N ASP A 43 23.54 -10.92 -36.00
CA ASP A 43 23.03 -9.58 -36.20
C ASP A 43 23.51 -8.74 -34.99
N PRO A 44 24.39 -7.75 -35.20
CA PRO A 44 24.95 -6.95 -34.11
C PRO A 44 23.88 -6.22 -33.30
N TRP A 45 22.65 -6.17 -33.82
CA TRP A 45 21.49 -5.53 -33.21
C TRP A 45 20.54 -6.50 -32.50
N ALA A 46 20.75 -7.82 -32.56
CA ALA A 46 19.84 -8.82 -31.96
C ALA A 46 19.77 -8.79 -30.42
N ASN A 47 20.74 -8.16 -29.76
CA ASN A 47 20.80 -8.03 -28.30
C ASN A 47 20.71 -6.58 -27.81
N VAL A 48 20.27 -5.64 -28.64
CA VAL A 48 19.92 -4.32 -28.12
C VAL A 48 18.57 -4.47 -27.43
N GLU A 49 18.60 -4.76 -26.13
CA GLU A 49 17.48 -4.48 -25.24
C GLU A 49 17.11 -3.01 -25.47
N LEU A 50 16.01 -2.79 -26.19
CA LEU A 50 15.46 -1.46 -26.39
C LEU A 50 15.06 -0.96 -25.01
N GLU A 51 15.93 -0.14 -24.41
CA GLU A 51 15.62 0.59 -23.20
C GLU A 51 14.25 1.25 -23.39
N ASP A 52 13.31 0.98 -22.49
CA ASP A 52 12.01 1.65 -22.51
C ASP A 52 12.25 3.16 -22.44
N GLU A 53 11.93 3.86 -23.54
CA GLU A 53 12.15 5.31 -23.64
C GLU A 53 11.37 6.08 -22.56
N ASN A 54 10.37 5.45 -21.93
CA ASN A 54 9.56 6.04 -20.87
C ASN A 54 10.03 5.66 -19.45
N ASP A 55 11.15 4.95 -19.28
CA ASP A 55 11.70 4.63 -17.96
C ASP A 55 12.23 5.91 -17.26
N PRO A 56 11.62 6.35 -16.15
CA PRO A 56 12.07 7.55 -15.44
C PRO A 56 13.46 7.40 -14.80
N PHE A 57 14.01 6.18 -14.75
CA PHE A 57 15.32 5.86 -14.19
C PHE A 57 16.36 5.49 -15.25
N ARG A 58 16.13 5.87 -16.51
CA ARG A 58 17.05 5.60 -17.63
C ARG A 58 18.48 6.06 -17.34
N GLY A 59 19.45 5.20 -17.67
CA GLY A 59 20.88 5.46 -17.51
C GLY A 59 21.43 5.21 -16.09
N LEU A 60 20.58 4.79 -15.14
CA LEU A 60 21.04 4.29 -13.84
C LEU A 60 21.48 2.83 -13.93
N THR A 61 22.49 2.46 -13.15
CA THR A 61 22.79 1.06 -12.87
C THR A 61 21.65 0.44 -12.06
N LEU A 62 21.42 -0.88 -12.21
CA LEU A 62 20.27 -1.55 -11.60
C LEU A 62 20.18 -1.36 -10.07
N ASP A 63 21.31 -1.36 -9.37
CA ASP A 63 21.40 -1.08 -7.94
C ASP A 63 20.89 0.34 -7.59
N LYS A 64 21.32 1.34 -8.34
CA LYS A 64 20.89 2.74 -8.17
C LYS A 64 19.44 2.94 -8.56
N LYS A 65 18.96 2.25 -9.59
CA LYS A 65 17.55 2.25 -10.00
C LYS A 65 16.66 1.69 -8.89
N LEU A 66 17.02 0.53 -8.31
CA LEU A 66 16.29 -0.06 -7.19
C LEU A 66 16.27 0.85 -5.96
N ASP A 67 17.42 1.43 -5.61
CA ASP A 67 17.49 2.37 -4.49
C ASP A 67 16.62 3.61 -4.72
N ALA A 68 16.67 4.20 -5.92
CA ALA A 68 15.83 5.37 -6.25
C ALA A 68 14.33 5.06 -6.24
N ILE A 69 13.92 3.88 -6.70
CA ILE A 69 12.51 3.45 -6.66
C ILE A 69 12.06 3.23 -5.21
N LEU A 70 12.86 2.55 -4.38
CA LEU A 70 12.55 2.32 -2.97
C LEU A 70 12.42 3.65 -2.19
N ASP A 71 13.36 4.57 -2.39
CA ASP A 71 13.30 5.90 -1.80
C ASP A 71 12.03 6.65 -2.23
N SER A 72 11.63 6.52 -3.51
CA SER A 72 10.41 7.13 -4.03
C SER A 72 9.16 6.54 -3.36
N ILE A 73 9.07 5.22 -3.21
CA ILE A 73 7.96 4.54 -2.52
C ILE A 73 7.87 5.03 -1.08
N ASP A 74 8.98 5.09 -0.36
CA ASP A 74 9.02 5.52 1.04
C ASP A 74 8.60 6.99 1.21
N ILE A 75 9.04 7.87 0.30
CA ILE A 75 8.62 9.28 0.28
C ILE A 75 7.11 9.40 0.07
N GLN A 76 6.54 8.67 -0.91
CA GLN A 76 5.10 8.74 -1.19
C GLN A 76 4.27 8.14 -0.05
N TRP A 77 4.74 7.02 0.52
CA TRP A 77 4.10 6.40 1.67
C TRP A 77 4.08 7.34 2.89
N TYR A 78 5.21 8.00 3.18
CA TYR A 78 5.30 8.98 4.25
C TYR A 78 4.38 10.18 4.00
N ALA A 79 4.37 10.71 2.77
CA ALA A 79 3.51 11.82 2.39
C ALA A 79 2.02 11.48 2.54
N TRP A 80 1.61 10.28 2.12
CA TRP A 80 0.25 9.78 2.30
C TRP A 80 -0.12 9.66 3.79
N ASN A 81 0.70 9.01 4.61
CA ASN A 81 0.40 8.88 6.05
C ASN A 81 0.30 10.23 6.75
N LYS A 82 1.21 11.16 6.42
CA LYS A 82 1.18 12.50 6.98
C LYS A 82 -0.11 13.23 6.62
N ASN A 83 -0.51 13.18 5.35
CA ASN A 83 -1.77 13.77 4.88
C ASN A 83 -2.99 13.15 5.59
N ASP A 84 -2.99 11.83 5.76
CA ASP A 84 -4.05 11.10 6.46
C ASP A 84 -4.12 11.45 7.95
N ASP A 85 -2.97 11.53 8.63
CA ASP A 85 -2.88 11.92 10.03
C ASP A 85 -3.34 13.36 10.25
N GLU A 86 -2.93 14.28 9.37
CA GLU A 86 -3.37 15.68 9.41
C GLU A 86 -4.88 15.79 9.18
N ARG A 87 -5.45 15.02 8.24
CA ARG A 87 -6.91 14.96 8.02
C ARG A 87 -7.63 14.52 9.29
N ASN A 88 -7.24 13.39 9.87
CA ASN A 88 -7.90 12.85 11.07
C ASN A 88 -7.73 13.77 12.29
N ALA A 89 -6.54 14.34 12.49
CA ALA A 89 -6.32 15.34 13.55
C ALA A 89 -7.26 16.55 13.39
N ASN A 90 -7.38 17.09 12.17
CA ASN A 90 -8.25 18.21 11.87
C ASN A 90 -9.73 17.85 12.07
N ILE A 91 -10.17 16.64 11.70
CA ILE A 91 -11.54 16.15 11.99
C ILE A 91 -11.78 16.12 13.51
N GLY A 92 -10.83 15.62 14.29
CA GLY A 92 -10.90 15.62 15.75
C GLY A 92 -11.11 17.02 16.33
N VAL A 93 -10.33 18.01 15.89
CA VAL A 93 -10.47 19.41 16.33
C VAL A 93 -11.79 20.01 15.82
N PHE A 94 -12.19 19.73 14.58
CA PHE A 94 -13.45 20.19 14.01
C PHE A 94 -14.66 19.76 14.85
N ILE A 95 -14.70 18.50 15.27
CA ILE A 95 -15.73 17.95 16.14
C ILE A 95 -15.80 18.73 17.47
N GLN A 96 -14.64 19.06 18.07
CA GLN A 96 -14.57 19.80 19.32
C GLN A 96 -15.07 21.23 19.17
N GLU A 97 -14.71 21.92 18.08
CA GLU A 97 -15.19 23.28 17.81
C GLU A 97 -16.68 23.31 17.52
N LEU A 98 -17.20 22.36 16.72
CA LEU A 98 -18.62 22.28 16.41
C LEU A 98 -19.48 22.06 17.66
N ALA A 99 -18.99 21.25 18.61
CA ALA A 99 -19.68 20.98 19.88
C ALA A 99 -19.90 22.23 20.74
N LYS A 100 -19.09 23.28 20.55
CA LYS A 100 -19.22 24.56 21.27
C LYS A 100 -20.33 25.45 20.71
N LEU A 101 -20.78 25.19 19.48
CA LEU A 101 -21.80 26.01 18.84
C LEU A 101 -23.19 25.76 19.46
N PRO A 102 -24.00 26.81 19.68
CA PRO A 102 -25.36 26.64 20.16
C PRO A 102 -26.22 25.94 19.10
N LYS A 103 -27.14 25.08 19.54
CA LYS A 103 -28.11 24.39 18.67
C LYS A 103 -27.48 23.52 17.56
N HIS A 104 -26.25 23.05 17.71
CA HIS A 104 -25.70 22.03 16.82
C HIS A 104 -26.51 20.72 16.93
N ASN A 105 -26.59 19.95 15.85
CA ASN A 105 -27.26 18.65 15.87
C ASN A 105 -26.36 17.61 16.57
N LYS A 106 -26.67 17.32 17.84
CA LYS A 106 -25.91 16.37 18.68
C LYS A 106 -25.83 14.98 18.07
N ALA A 107 -26.95 14.44 17.58
CA ALA A 107 -27.00 13.10 17.00
C ALA A 107 -26.14 12.98 15.74
N ALA A 108 -26.18 14.00 14.88
CA ALA A 108 -25.32 14.05 13.69
C ALA A 108 -23.84 14.18 14.06
N LEU A 109 -23.50 14.97 15.08
CA LEU A 109 -22.13 15.10 15.59
C LEU A 109 -21.62 13.79 16.21
N ASP A 110 -22.45 13.07 16.95
CA ASP A 110 -22.09 11.78 17.54
C ASP A 110 -21.91 10.70 16.46
N SER A 111 -22.71 10.72 15.38
CA SER A 111 -22.48 9.87 14.20
C SER A 111 -21.11 10.14 13.57
N VAL A 112 -20.70 11.40 13.44
CA VAL A 112 -19.37 11.78 12.92
C VAL A 112 -18.26 11.31 13.85
N LYS A 113 -18.43 11.43 15.18
CA LYS A 113 -17.45 10.91 16.15
C LYS A 113 -17.23 9.41 15.99
N MET A 114 -18.31 8.63 15.85
CA MET A 114 -18.21 7.18 15.67
C MET A 114 -17.48 6.81 14.37
N LEU A 115 -17.81 7.46 13.26
CA LEU A 115 -17.15 7.23 11.96
C LEU A 115 -15.68 7.65 11.98
N HIS A 116 -15.35 8.76 12.66
CA HIS A 116 -13.97 9.18 12.84
C HIS A 116 -13.18 8.18 13.69
N GLN A 117 -13.75 7.71 14.81
CA GLN A 117 -13.13 6.66 15.61
C GLN A 117 -12.91 5.38 14.79
N ARG A 118 -13.88 5.02 13.94
CA ARG A 118 -13.76 3.87 13.06
C ARG A 118 -12.67 4.04 12.00
N ALA A 119 -12.50 5.25 11.46
CA ALA A 119 -11.41 5.55 10.52
C ALA A 119 -10.04 5.30 11.17
N LEU A 120 -9.86 5.77 12.42
CA LEU A 120 -8.63 5.55 13.18
C LEU A 120 -8.33 4.06 13.42
N GLU A 121 -9.36 3.23 13.65
CA GLU A 121 -9.22 1.77 13.80
C GLU A 121 -8.88 1.06 12.48
N LEU A 122 -9.41 1.58 11.38
CA LEU A 122 -9.21 1.06 10.02
C LEU A 122 -7.92 1.57 9.36
N LYS A 123 -7.18 2.47 10.02
CA LYS A 123 -5.97 3.10 9.47
C LYS A 123 -5.10 2.10 8.71
N LEU A 124 -4.78 2.48 7.47
CA LEU A 124 -3.95 1.66 6.59
C LEU A 124 -2.48 1.80 6.99
N THR A 125 -1.75 0.70 6.86
CA THR A 125 -0.31 0.63 7.07
C THR A 125 0.29 -0.19 5.93
N GLN A 126 1.58 -0.03 5.62
CA GLN A 126 2.26 -0.84 4.60
C GLN A 126 2.09 -2.34 4.86
N ALA A 127 2.06 -2.74 6.14
CA ALA A 127 1.89 -4.14 6.55
C ALA A 127 0.48 -4.71 6.30
N ASN A 128 -0.54 -3.86 6.17
CA ASN A 128 -1.93 -4.29 5.95
C ASN A 128 -2.50 -3.87 4.60
N LEU A 129 -1.71 -3.19 3.75
CA LEU A 129 -2.12 -2.76 2.41
C LEU A 129 -2.40 -3.95 1.47
N SER A 130 -1.87 -5.14 1.76
CA SER A 130 -2.22 -6.35 1.02
C SER A 130 -3.63 -6.88 1.32
N ASP A 131 -4.29 -6.38 2.36
CA ASP A 131 -5.67 -6.74 2.71
C ASP A 131 -6.64 -5.80 1.98
N SER A 132 -7.09 -6.22 0.80
CA SER A 132 -8.04 -5.46 -0.02
C SER A 132 -9.33 -5.14 0.73
N LYS A 133 -9.83 -6.05 1.58
CA LYS A 133 -11.05 -5.79 2.34
C LYS A 133 -10.85 -4.62 3.31
N ARG A 134 -9.65 -4.51 3.90
CA ARG A 134 -9.33 -3.40 4.80
C ARG A 134 -9.30 -2.06 4.06
N ILE A 135 -8.76 -2.04 2.84
CA ILE A 135 -8.78 -0.84 1.98
C ILE A 135 -10.23 -0.44 1.67
N ASP A 136 -11.06 -1.38 1.23
CA ASP A 136 -12.47 -1.14 0.93
C ASP A 136 -13.24 -0.61 2.16
N ASP A 137 -13.04 -1.25 3.32
CA ASP A 137 -13.67 -0.82 4.57
C ASP A 137 -13.22 0.59 4.97
N TYR A 138 -11.93 0.91 4.78
CA TYR A 138 -11.37 2.23 5.08
C TYR A 138 -11.94 3.31 4.17
N ASP A 139 -11.98 3.05 2.86
CA ASP A 139 -12.46 3.99 1.85
C ASP A 139 -13.96 4.26 1.99
N ALA A 140 -14.76 3.21 2.18
CA ALA A 140 -16.20 3.35 2.42
C ALA A 140 -16.50 4.13 3.72
N ASN A 141 -15.74 3.88 4.80
CA ASN A 141 -15.91 4.63 6.04
C ASN A 141 -15.52 6.11 5.88
N THR A 142 -14.43 6.38 5.16
CA THR A 142 -13.93 7.74 4.90
C THR A 142 -14.91 8.53 4.03
N GLU A 143 -15.42 7.95 2.95
CA GLU A 143 -16.45 8.58 2.10
C GLU A 143 -17.69 8.96 2.93
N LEU A 144 -18.19 8.03 3.74
CA LEU A 144 -19.34 8.26 4.60
C LEU A 144 -19.06 9.35 5.65
N LEU A 145 -17.87 9.34 6.26
CA LEU A 145 -17.44 10.37 7.20
C LEU A 145 -17.44 11.76 6.54
N MET A 146 -16.87 11.88 5.34
CA MET A 146 -16.80 13.14 4.59
C MET A 146 -18.18 13.65 4.17
N ALA A 147 -19.09 12.75 3.76
CA ALA A 147 -20.48 13.11 3.48
C ALA A 147 -21.20 13.65 4.73
N LYS A 148 -20.99 13.03 5.90
CA LYS A 148 -21.58 13.49 7.17
C LYS A 148 -20.99 14.82 7.65
N LEU A 149 -19.68 15.02 7.51
CA LEU A 149 -19.02 16.30 7.82
C LEU A 149 -19.58 17.43 6.93
N THR A 150 -19.74 17.16 5.64
CA THR A 150 -20.33 18.12 4.69
C THR A 150 -21.77 18.46 5.09
N SER A 151 -22.57 17.46 5.45
CA SER A 151 -23.95 17.68 5.92
C SER A 151 -24.00 18.51 7.21
N LEU A 152 -23.09 18.27 8.17
CA LEU A 152 -22.99 19.10 9.38
C LEU A 152 -22.64 20.55 9.04
N MET A 153 -21.71 20.77 8.11
CA MET A 153 -21.34 22.11 7.66
C MET A 153 -22.48 22.86 6.98
N GLN A 154 -23.39 22.18 6.29
CA GLN A 154 -24.51 22.82 5.62
C GLN A 154 -25.69 23.09 6.57
N ASN A 155 -25.90 22.22 7.56
CA ASN A 155 -27.11 22.22 8.38
C ASN A 155 -26.92 22.79 9.79
N THR A 156 -25.68 23.09 10.21
CA THR A 156 -25.43 23.67 11.54
C THR A 156 -25.71 25.18 11.53
N PRO A 157 -26.65 25.69 12.36
CA PRO A 157 -26.89 27.12 12.46
C PRO A 157 -25.64 27.87 12.93
N GLN A 158 -25.36 29.03 12.34
CA GLN A 158 -24.24 29.92 12.71
C GLN A 158 -22.85 29.35 12.42
N ILE A 159 -22.73 28.28 11.64
CA ILE A 159 -21.45 27.73 11.20
C ILE A 159 -20.63 28.74 10.37
N GLU A 160 -21.31 29.65 9.67
CA GLU A 160 -20.74 30.77 8.94
C GLU A 160 -20.08 31.82 9.87
N LYS A 161 -20.36 31.78 11.18
CA LYS A 161 -19.67 32.60 12.18
C LYS A 161 -18.52 31.86 12.88
N CYS A 162 -18.51 30.52 12.82
CA CYS A 162 -17.40 29.71 13.33
C CYS A 162 -16.22 29.69 12.34
N LYS A 163 -15.34 30.69 12.40
CA LYS A 163 -14.13 30.74 11.58
C LYS A 163 -13.23 29.49 11.74
N PRO A 164 -12.96 28.98 12.96
CA PRO A 164 -12.19 27.76 13.13
C PRO A 164 -12.82 26.55 12.41
N CYS A 165 -14.13 26.35 12.54
CA CYS A 165 -14.84 25.24 11.89
C CYS A 165 -14.67 25.26 10.37
N ARG A 166 -14.82 26.44 9.74
CA ARG A 166 -14.65 26.58 8.28
C ARG A 166 -13.22 26.32 7.82
N ASN A 167 -12.24 26.84 8.55
CA ASN A 167 -10.84 26.63 8.22
C ASN A 167 -10.45 25.15 8.33
N LEU A 168 -10.85 24.49 9.42
CA LEU A 168 -10.63 23.05 9.62
C LEU A 168 -11.32 22.24 8.53
N PHE A 169 -12.58 22.53 8.22
CA PHE A 169 -13.30 21.83 7.15
C PHE A 169 -12.62 21.99 5.79
N SER A 170 -12.12 23.19 5.45
CA SER A 170 -11.34 23.39 4.22
C SER A 170 -10.05 22.57 4.21
N GLN A 171 -9.33 22.49 5.33
CA GLN A 171 -8.11 21.67 5.42
C GLN A 171 -8.42 20.18 5.30
N ILE A 172 -9.52 19.72 5.91
CA ILE A 172 -10.00 18.34 5.80
C ILE A 172 -10.32 18.00 4.34
N LYS A 173 -11.06 18.85 3.63
CA LYS A 173 -11.37 18.65 2.20
C LYS A 173 -10.11 18.63 1.34
N ASN A 174 -9.18 19.55 1.57
CA ASN A 174 -7.93 19.59 0.80
C ASN A 174 -7.10 18.30 1.01
N ALA A 175 -7.02 17.81 2.25
CA ALA A 175 -6.32 16.56 2.54
C ALA A 175 -7.01 15.35 1.88
N ASP A 176 -8.35 15.32 1.89
CA ASP A 176 -9.15 14.30 1.23
C ASP A 176 -8.95 14.29 -0.31
N GLU A 177 -9.00 15.47 -0.93
CA GLU A 177 -8.79 15.64 -2.37
C GLU A 177 -7.34 15.28 -2.80
N ASN A 178 -6.36 15.52 -1.93
CA ASN A 178 -4.96 15.16 -2.18
C ASN A 178 -4.68 13.65 -2.06
N GLU A 179 -5.52 12.89 -1.33
CA GLU A 179 -5.27 11.48 -1.05
C GLU A 179 -5.16 10.66 -2.34
N PHE A 180 -6.04 10.90 -3.31
CA PHE A 180 -6.03 10.18 -4.59
C PHE A 180 -4.69 10.33 -5.32
N ILE A 181 -4.13 11.54 -5.35
CA ILE A 181 -2.85 11.81 -6.04
C ILE A 181 -1.72 11.05 -5.35
N LEU A 182 -1.65 11.12 -4.01
CA LEU A 182 -0.62 10.45 -3.22
C LEU A 182 -0.68 8.92 -3.38
N ARG A 183 -1.88 8.33 -3.34
CA ARG A 183 -2.07 6.90 -3.57
C ARG A 183 -1.68 6.50 -4.98
N LYS A 184 -2.06 7.27 -5.99
CA LYS A 184 -1.69 7.00 -7.38
C LYS A 184 -0.16 7.02 -7.56
N THR A 185 0.51 8.06 -7.06
CA THR A 185 1.98 8.16 -7.21
C THR A 185 2.71 7.07 -6.43
N TYR A 186 2.20 6.64 -5.28
CA TYR A 186 2.70 5.45 -4.61
C TYR A 186 2.52 4.19 -5.49
N ASP A 187 1.32 3.94 -5.99
CA ASP A 187 1.01 2.77 -6.83
C ASP A 187 1.84 2.73 -8.11
N ASP A 188 2.07 3.88 -8.75
CA ASP A 188 2.92 3.99 -9.94
C ASP A 188 4.37 3.51 -9.64
N ASN A 189 4.95 3.92 -8.51
CA ASN A 189 6.29 3.51 -8.12
C ASN A 189 6.35 2.03 -7.68
N VAL A 190 5.33 1.54 -7.00
CA VAL A 190 5.21 0.12 -6.63
C VAL A 190 5.10 -0.75 -7.87
N PHE A 191 4.33 -0.32 -8.87
CA PHE A 191 4.23 -1.00 -10.16
C PHE A 191 5.60 -1.12 -10.82
N ILE A 192 6.34 0.00 -10.95
CA ILE A 192 7.69 0.03 -11.52
C ILE A 192 8.62 -0.92 -10.76
N LEU A 193 8.62 -0.89 -9.41
CA LEU A 193 9.43 -1.80 -8.60
C LEU A 193 9.10 -3.26 -8.93
N ASN A 194 7.82 -3.61 -8.86
CA ASN A 194 7.36 -4.99 -9.02
C ASN A 194 7.66 -5.53 -10.44
N GLU A 195 7.58 -4.68 -11.45
CA GLU A 195 8.03 -5.02 -12.81
C GLU A 195 9.54 -5.26 -12.87
N VAL A 196 10.36 -4.40 -12.28
CA VAL A 196 11.83 -4.55 -12.26
C VAL A 196 12.22 -5.82 -11.51
N LEU A 197 11.62 -6.11 -10.35
CA LEU A 197 11.86 -7.35 -9.60
C LEU A 197 11.56 -8.61 -10.42
N THR A 198 10.57 -8.52 -11.32
CA THR A 198 10.17 -9.63 -12.19
C THR A 198 11.10 -9.77 -13.39
N LYS A 199 11.37 -8.67 -14.11
CA LYS A 199 12.16 -8.65 -15.35
C LYS A 199 13.66 -8.87 -15.07
N GLU A 200 14.19 -8.27 -14.01
CA GLU A 200 15.63 -8.25 -13.71
C GLU A 200 16.08 -9.27 -12.65
N LYS A 201 15.22 -10.25 -12.31
CA LYS A 201 15.45 -11.18 -11.20
C LYS A 201 16.88 -11.75 -11.16
N ASN A 202 17.38 -12.27 -12.29
CA ASN A 202 18.72 -12.87 -12.37
C ASN A 202 19.84 -11.86 -12.17
N ASN A 203 19.64 -10.60 -12.58
CA ASN A 203 20.62 -9.53 -12.40
C ASN A 203 20.60 -9.01 -10.96
N ILE A 204 19.43 -8.93 -10.33
CA ILE A 204 19.25 -8.61 -8.91
C ILE A 204 19.99 -9.62 -8.02
N GLU A 205 19.92 -10.91 -8.34
CA GLU A 205 20.64 -11.95 -7.59
C GLU A 205 22.17 -11.75 -7.59
N LYS A 206 22.72 -11.07 -8.60
CA LYS A 206 24.16 -10.76 -8.68
C LYS A 206 24.56 -9.51 -7.89
N LEU A 207 23.61 -8.65 -7.52
CA LEU A 207 23.88 -7.39 -6.79
C LEU A 207 24.12 -7.60 -5.28
N GLY A 208 23.88 -8.81 -4.76
CA GLY A 208 24.12 -9.16 -3.37
C GLY A 208 22.87 -9.17 -2.49
N ASP A 209 23.06 -9.54 -1.22
CA ASP A 209 21.96 -9.96 -0.34
C ASP A 209 20.99 -8.82 0.03
N LYS A 210 21.45 -7.56 0.00
CA LYS A 210 20.60 -6.37 0.15
C LYS A 210 19.42 -6.42 -0.84
N TYR A 211 19.72 -6.56 -2.13
CA TYR A 211 18.72 -6.48 -3.19
C TYR A 211 17.92 -7.77 -3.36
N LYS A 212 18.52 -8.94 -3.10
CA LYS A 212 17.81 -10.24 -3.10
C LYS A 212 16.67 -10.30 -2.09
N SER A 213 16.76 -9.55 -1.00
CA SER A 213 15.77 -9.55 0.07
C SER A 213 14.53 -8.69 -0.24
N ILE A 214 14.59 -7.87 -1.30
CA ILE A 214 13.49 -7.00 -1.71
C ILE A 214 12.33 -7.87 -2.18
N LYS A 215 11.18 -7.69 -1.55
CA LYS A 215 9.92 -8.35 -1.93
C LYS A 215 9.04 -7.38 -2.70
N PRO A 216 8.11 -7.88 -3.52
CA PRO A 216 7.08 -7.03 -4.11
C PRO A 216 6.32 -6.24 -3.06
N PHE A 217 6.05 -4.97 -3.36
CA PHE A 217 5.27 -4.08 -2.49
C PHE A 217 3.79 -4.17 -2.85
N PRO A 218 2.89 -4.01 -1.85
CA PRO A 218 1.45 -3.96 -2.10
C PRO A 218 1.04 -2.60 -2.68
N HIS A 219 -0.03 -2.61 -3.49
CA HIS A 219 -0.69 -1.42 -4.04
C HIS A 219 -1.88 -1.02 -3.15
N PHE A 220 -2.30 0.24 -3.20
CA PHE A 220 -3.61 0.69 -2.72
C PHE A 220 -4.73 0.18 -3.63
N THR A 221 -4.52 0.22 -4.95
CA THR A 221 -5.53 -0.20 -5.92
C THR A 221 -5.37 -1.68 -6.23
N ILE A 222 -6.49 -2.42 -6.25
CA ILE A 222 -6.48 -3.79 -6.77
C ILE A 222 -6.34 -3.70 -8.29
N ILE A 223 -5.14 -4.01 -8.79
CA ILE A 223 -4.94 -4.22 -10.23
C ILE A 223 -5.64 -5.53 -10.57
N VAL A 224 -6.78 -5.46 -11.26
CA VAL A 224 -7.42 -6.64 -11.85
C VAL A 224 -6.50 -7.13 -12.98
N GLN A 225 -5.81 -8.24 -12.73
CA GLN A 225 -4.98 -8.93 -13.72
C GLN A 225 -5.84 -9.74 -14.70
#